data_AF-A0AAD5L8B4-F1
#
_entry.id   AF-A0AAD5L8B4-F1
#
_cell.length_a   1.000
_cell.length_b   1.000
_cell.length_c   1.000
_cell.angle_alpha   90.00
_cell.angle_beta   90.00
_cell.angle_gamma   90.00
#
_symmetry.space_group_name_H-M   'P 1'
#
loop_
_entity.id
_entity.type
_entity.pdbx_description
1 polymer ?
#
loop_
_entity_poly.entity_id
_entity_poly.type
_entity_poly.pdbx_seq_one_letter_code
_entity_poly.pdbx_strand_id
1 'polypeptide(L)'
;MANFSCSGAFYLSMLLVDVVLIIVNLLSTIEIAKLVLIPRLRESSSRRLRTTTRLGLALDDLQGVLTSPVFRSVPCALLMLYSQFTSWFVILANAVIWTWTEAPSGKIQAYLSTLRCWTIVLILCNAAWDIVVFASERVAYAFTRHTFIRLPEIVFVSSLMVYLKRAELFAIGSSKYDIEHQRIVDATSFREYIAYGNAFPGLLESRENTHAVILRLIYDPLVSIVAWSIVAIAGIAVLRYLYKIVKISVAETPQSTGKTTAVVRALLGLGSKQRSRVYVSHDAQPGSDELPLDGGDGESVLRRYKRLAVEDLLDQPIRARSLLRNMASMETLYEGERSVRMSLFLEHGIMLSDGSLRTRLGFFDLVCSSLSAHRHIEPRHALAAGNNSLAALR
;
A
#
# COMPACT_ATOMS: atom_id res chain seq x y z
N MET A 1 -0.42 15.72 31.15
CA MET A 1 0.06 14.65 30.25
C MET A 1 0.81 13.64 31.10
N ALA A 2 0.14 12.58 31.55
CA ALA A 2 0.70 11.58 32.45
C ALA A 2 2.09 11.07 31.99
N ASN A 3 2.96 10.76 32.95
CA ASN A 3 4.32 10.30 32.71
C ASN A 3 4.36 9.09 31.76
N PHE A 4 4.72 9.33 30.50
CA PHE A 4 4.60 8.35 29.40
C PHE A 4 5.57 7.17 29.55
N SER A 5 6.70 7.39 30.21
CA SER A 5 7.80 6.42 30.27
C SER A 5 7.51 5.19 31.16
N CYS A 6 6.50 5.25 32.05
CA CYS A 6 6.24 4.20 33.04
C CYS A 6 4.75 3.87 33.26
N SER A 7 3.83 4.44 32.48
CA SER A 7 2.42 4.15 32.66
C SER A 7 2.07 2.79 32.06
N GLY A 8 1.89 1.79 32.92
CA GLY A 8 1.44 0.45 32.54
C GLY A 8 0.14 0.45 31.73
N ALA A 9 -0.68 1.51 31.86
CA ALA A 9 -1.89 1.69 31.06
C ALA A 9 -1.58 1.89 29.56
N PHE A 10 -0.51 2.61 29.20
CA PHE A 10 -0.11 2.75 27.79
C PHE A 10 0.31 1.41 27.20
N TYR A 11 1.09 0.62 27.95
CA TYR A 11 1.50 -0.71 27.53
C TYR A 11 0.28 -1.64 27.35
N LEU A 12 -0.67 -1.62 28.30
CA LEU A 12 -1.91 -2.37 28.19
C LEU A 12 -2.74 -1.94 26.97
N SER A 13 -2.82 -0.63 26.70
CA SER A 13 -3.52 -0.10 25.52
C SER A 13 -2.89 -0.56 24.21
N MET A 14 -1.55 -0.58 24.14
CA MET A 14 -0.80 -1.07 22.98
C MET A 14 -1.06 -2.55 22.77
N LEU A 15 -0.99 -3.37 23.82
CA LEU A 15 -1.31 -4.80 23.75
C LEU A 15 -2.74 -5.05 23.28
N LEU A 16 -3.72 -4.28 23.79
CA LEU A 16 -5.11 -4.39 23.37
C LEU A 16 -5.26 -4.10 21.88
N VAL A 17 -4.65 -3.02 21.40
CA VAL A 17 -4.68 -2.65 19.97
C VAL A 17 -4.03 -3.71 19.11
N ASP A 18 -2.87 -4.25 19.52
CA ASP A 18 -2.18 -5.30 18.80
C ASP A 18 -3.01 -6.59 18.74
N VAL A 19 -3.67 -6.98 19.83
CA VAL A 19 -4.58 -8.14 19.86
C VAL A 19 -5.77 -7.93 18.91
N VAL A 20 -6.38 -6.74 18.93
CA VAL A 20 -7.47 -6.40 17.99
C VAL A 20 -6.99 -6.48 16.54
N LEU A 21 -5.83 -5.91 16.22
CA LEU A 21 -5.25 -5.97 14.88
C LEU A 21 -4.93 -7.41 14.45
N ILE A 22 -4.43 -8.26 15.35
CA ILE A 22 -4.18 -9.68 15.08
C ILE A 22 -5.49 -10.40 14.79
N ILE A 23 -6.54 -10.20 15.59
CA ILE A 23 -7.84 -10.83 15.39
C ILE A 23 -8.45 -10.40 14.05
N VAL A 24 -8.44 -9.10 13.73
CA VAL A 24 -8.95 -8.59 12.46
C VAL A 24 -8.19 -9.19 11.29
N ASN A 25 -6.86 -9.19 11.32
CA ASN A 25 -6.04 -9.79 10.25
C ASN A 25 -6.27 -11.30 10.12
N LEU A 26 -6.42 -12.02 11.24
CA LEU A 26 -6.68 -13.46 11.25
C LEU A 26 -8.03 -13.78 10.62
N LEU A 27 -9.11 -13.11 11.06
CA LEU A 27 -10.45 -13.28 10.52
C LEU A 27 -10.49 -12.94 9.03
N SER A 28 -9.83 -11.85 8.63
CA SER A 28 -9.71 -11.42 7.25
C SER A 28 -8.95 -12.44 6.38
N THR A 29 -7.90 -13.06 6.93
CA THR A 29 -7.15 -14.12 6.25
C THR A 29 -7.97 -15.40 6.12
N ILE A 30 -8.72 -15.77 7.17
CA ILE A 30 -9.64 -16.92 7.15
C ILE A 30 -10.73 -16.70 6.11
N GLU A 31 -11.28 -15.49 6.00
CA GLU A 31 -12.29 -15.13 5.00
C GLU A 31 -11.75 -15.30 3.57
N ILE A 32 -10.56 -14.75 3.28
CA ILE A 32 -9.88 -14.95 1.99
C ILE A 32 -9.63 -16.44 1.73
N ALA A 33 -9.12 -17.17 2.71
CA ALA A 33 -8.84 -18.59 2.56
C ALA A 33 -10.11 -19.39 2.28
N LYS A 34 -11.23 -19.08 2.94
CA LYS A 34 -12.53 -19.71 2.70
C LYS A 34 -13.05 -19.45 1.30
N LEU A 35 -12.93 -18.22 0.80
CA LEU A 35 -13.45 -17.85 -0.51
C LEU A 35 -12.56 -18.29 -1.68
N VAL A 36 -11.24 -18.31 -1.48
CA VAL A 36 -10.30 -18.59 -2.57
C VAL A 36 -9.73 -20.02 -2.51
N LEU A 37 -9.36 -20.51 -1.33
CA LEU A 37 -8.66 -21.80 -1.19
C LEU A 37 -9.62 -22.99 -1.12
N ILE A 38 -10.71 -22.89 -0.37
CA ILE A 38 -11.65 -24.03 -0.17
C ILE A 38 -12.31 -24.47 -1.49
N PRO A 39 -12.85 -23.58 -2.34
CA PRO A 39 -13.45 -23.98 -3.61
C PRO A 39 -12.43 -24.68 -4.52
N ARG A 40 -11.17 -24.22 -4.52
CA ARG A 40 -10.10 -24.85 -5.30
C ARG A 40 -9.75 -26.25 -4.82
N LEU A 41 -9.67 -26.46 -3.50
CA LEU A 41 -9.43 -27.78 -2.94
C LEU A 41 -10.58 -28.75 -3.28
N ARG A 42 -11.83 -28.25 -3.27
CA ARG A 42 -13.00 -29.04 -3.67
C ARG A 42 -12.99 -29.37 -5.17
N GLU A 43 -12.65 -28.41 -6.04
CA GLU A 43 -12.53 -28.63 -7.49
C GLU A 43 -11.39 -29.59 -7.86
N SER A 44 -10.25 -29.50 -7.17
CA SER A 44 -9.09 -30.37 -7.38
C SER A 44 -9.38 -31.84 -7.06
N SER A 45 -10.36 -32.13 -6.19
CA SER A 45 -10.74 -33.50 -5.84
C SER A 45 -11.64 -34.17 -6.89
N SER A 46 -12.23 -33.42 -7.82
CA SER A 46 -13.33 -33.93 -8.66
C SER A 46 -13.03 -34.06 -10.15
N ARG A 47 -11.93 -33.54 -10.73
CA ARG A 47 -11.57 -33.80 -12.15
C ARG A 47 -10.14 -33.40 -12.51
N ARG A 48 -9.29 -34.42 -12.69
CA ARG A 48 -8.03 -34.35 -13.43
C ARG A 48 -8.34 -34.38 -14.94
N LEU A 49 -9.10 -33.42 -15.48
CA LEU A 49 -9.22 -33.25 -16.94
C LEU A 49 -9.79 -31.87 -17.31
N ARG A 50 -9.05 -31.18 -18.19
CA ARG A 50 -9.35 -29.91 -18.90
C ARG A 50 -9.22 -28.63 -18.08
N THR A 51 -7.98 -28.11 -18.11
CA THR A 51 -7.61 -26.75 -18.57
C THR A 51 -8.58 -25.61 -18.26
N THR A 52 -8.04 -24.59 -17.59
CA THR A 52 -8.63 -23.27 -17.26
C THR A 52 -9.80 -23.33 -16.27
N THR A 53 -9.45 -23.26 -14.98
CA THR A 53 -10.38 -23.03 -13.88
C THR A 53 -11.21 -21.76 -14.12
N ARG A 54 -12.50 -21.83 -13.78
CA ARG A 54 -13.56 -20.80 -13.87
C ARG A 54 -13.27 -19.43 -13.24
N LEU A 55 -12.05 -19.18 -12.76
CA LEU A 55 -11.62 -17.89 -12.19
C LEU A 55 -10.34 -17.35 -12.82
N GLY A 56 -9.68 -18.06 -13.74
CA GLY A 56 -8.46 -17.57 -14.40
C GLY A 56 -7.27 -17.24 -13.48
N LEU A 57 -7.35 -17.51 -12.17
CA LEU A 57 -6.29 -17.16 -11.21
C LEU A 57 -5.06 -18.04 -11.45
N ALA A 58 -3.99 -17.42 -11.94
CA ALA A 58 -2.65 -17.99 -11.98
C ALA A 58 -2.10 -18.18 -10.55
N LEU A 59 -1.08 -19.03 -10.37
CA LEU A 59 -0.39 -19.18 -9.07
C LEU A 59 0.12 -17.83 -8.53
N ASP A 60 0.56 -16.95 -9.42
CA ASP A 60 1.01 -15.60 -9.08
C ASP A 60 -0.12 -14.74 -8.48
N ASP A 61 -1.37 -14.96 -8.92
CA ASP A 61 -2.53 -14.25 -8.37
C ASP A 61 -2.86 -14.74 -6.95
N LEU A 62 -2.64 -16.02 -6.66
CA LEU A 62 -2.87 -16.59 -5.33
C LEU A 62 -1.93 -15.99 -4.28
N GLN A 63 -0.64 -15.81 -4.61
CA GLN A 63 0.30 -15.20 -3.69
C GLN A 63 -0.11 -13.76 -3.35
N GLY A 64 -0.54 -12.97 -4.34
CA GLY A 64 -1.00 -11.60 -4.09
C GLY A 64 -2.31 -11.54 -3.30
N VAL A 65 -3.20 -12.52 -3.51
CA VAL A 65 -4.44 -12.66 -2.73
C VAL A 65 -4.15 -12.99 -1.27
N LEU A 66 -3.26 -13.94 -0.99
CA LEU A 66 -2.91 -14.36 0.38
C LEU A 66 -2.09 -13.31 1.13
N THR A 67 -1.34 -12.48 0.41
CA THR A 67 -0.56 -11.38 1.00
C THR A 67 -1.33 -10.07 1.08
N SER A 68 -2.63 -10.05 0.75
CA SER A 68 -3.45 -8.84 0.69
C SER A 68 -3.69 -8.26 2.10
N PRO A 69 -3.03 -7.15 2.44
CA PRO A 69 -3.06 -6.58 3.78
C PRO A 69 -4.29 -5.67 3.97
N VAL A 70 -4.70 -5.49 5.23
CA VAL A 70 -5.87 -4.67 5.61
C VAL A 70 -5.51 -3.17 5.77
N PHE A 71 -4.33 -2.75 5.31
CA PHE A 71 -3.82 -1.39 5.60
C PHE A 71 -4.60 -0.26 4.93
N ARG A 72 -5.39 -0.53 3.88
CA ARG A 72 -6.23 0.48 3.24
C ARG A 72 -7.49 0.81 4.02
N SER A 73 -7.87 -0.01 5.00
CA SER A 73 -8.98 0.31 5.89
C SER A 73 -8.56 1.44 6.83
N VAL A 74 -9.28 2.57 6.78
CA VAL A 74 -9.02 3.76 7.63
C VAL A 74 -8.89 3.40 9.12
N PRO A 75 -9.85 2.68 9.75
CA PRO A 75 -9.72 2.34 11.17
C PRO A 75 -8.54 1.40 11.45
N CYS A 76 -8.24 0.43 10.58
CA CYS A 76 -7.06 -0.40 10.75
C CYS A 76 -5.77 0.42 10.59
N ALA A 77 -5.72 1.36 9.65
CA ALA A 77 -4.60 2.27 9.47
C ALA A 77 -4.38 3.15 10.70
N LEU A 78 -5.46 3.70 11.29
CA LEU A 78 -5.38 4.51 12.51
C LEU A 78 -4.90 3.69 13.72
N LEU A 79 -5.44 2.48 13.90
CA LEU A 79 -5.00 1.56 14.95
C LEU A 79 -3.54 1.15 14.79
N MET A 80 -3.11 0.87 13.55
CA MET A 80 -1.70 0.60 13.25
C MET A 80 -0.83 1.82 13.54
N LEU A 81 -1.20 3.03 13.09
CA LEU A 81 -0.45 4.24 13.41
C LEU A 81 -0.31 4.42 14.92
N TYR A 82 -1.41 4.28 15.67
CA TYR A 82 -1.39 4.36 17.13
C TYR A 82 -0.41 3.33 17.73
N SER A 83 -0.54 2.05 17.38
CA SER A 83 0.37 0.99 17.83
C SER A 83 1.83 1.28 17.50
N GLN A 84 2.11 1.86 16.34
CA GLN A 84 3.47 2.18 15.90
C GLN A 84 4.05 3.39 16.63
N PHE A 85 3.25 4.44 16.86
CA PHE A 85 3.67 5.60 17.66
C PHE A 85 3.91 5.23 19.12
N THR A 86 3.11 4.33 19.69
CA THR A 86 3.30 3.85 21.07
C THR A 86 4.45 2.86 21.17
N SER A 87 4.60 1.93 20.22
CA SER A 87 5.70 0.97 20.23
C SER A 87 7.05 1.65 19.95
N TRP A 88 7.06 2.84 19.36
CA TRP A 88 8.29 3.64 19.21
C TRP A 88 8.97 3.91 20.55
N PHE A 89 8.26 3.97 21.68
CA PHE A 89 8.90 4.14 23.00
C PHE A 89 9.89 3.01 23.35
N VAL A 90 9.73 1.82 22.77
CA VAL A 90 10.69 0.71 22.91
C VAL A 90 12.07 1.09 22.33
N ILE A 91 12.16 2.14 21.51
CA ILE A 91 13.43 2.67 21.01
C ILE A 91 14.40 3.03 22.14
N LEU A 92 13.90 3.49 23.29
CA LEU A 92 14.74 3.83 24.43
C LEU A 92 15.45 2.59 24.97
N ALA A 93 14.72 1.49 25.14
CA ALA A 93 15.29 0.21 25.55
C ALA A 93 16.27 -0.32 24.49
N ASN A 94 15.89 -0.24 23.21
CA ASN A 94 16.76 -0.63 22.10
C ASN A 94 18.05 0.20 22.04
N ALA A 95 17.98 1.51 22.35
CA ALA A 95 19.14 2.38 22.39
C ALA A 95 20.09 2.00 23.53
N VAL A 96 19.57 1.70 24.71
CA VAL A 96 20.37 1.17 25.82
C VAL A 96 21.01 -0.16 25.41
N ILE A 97 20.25 -1.11 24.86
CA ILE A 97 20.81 -2.39 24.39
C ILE A 97 21.92 -2.14 23.36
N TRP A 98 21.71 -1.25 22.41
CA TRP A 98 22.68 -0.94 21.36
C TRP A 98 23.99 -0.35 21.92
N THR A 99 23.91 0.59 22.87
CA THR A 99 25.08 1.29 23.40
C THR A 99 25.87 0.42 24.38
N TRP A 100 25.19 -0.39 25.18
CA TRP A 100 25.80 -1.11 26.31
C TRP A 100 26.11 -2.57 26.04
N THR A 101 25.42 -3.19 25.07
CA THR A 101 25.66 -4.60 24.76
C THR A 101 26.85 -4.70 23.80
N GLU A 102 27.92 -5.38 24.22
CA GLU A 102 29.05 -5.67 23.33
C GLU A 102 28.69 -6.73 22.28
N ALA A 103 27.81 -7.67 22.65
CA ALA A 103 27.41 -8.76 21.78
C ALA A 103 26.73 -8.26 20.48
N PRO A 104 27.20 -8.70 19.30
CA PRO A 104 26.65 -8.25 18.01
C PRO A 104 25.19 -8.68 17.81
N SER A 105 24.79 -9.81 18.40
CA SER A 105 23.40 -10.30 18.35
C SER A 105 22.43 -9.31 19.01
N GLY A 106 22.79 -8.74 20.16
CA GLY A 106 21.97 -7.73 20.86
C GLY A 106 21.82 -6.46 20.03
N LYS A 107 22.89 -6.03 19.34
CA LYS A 107 22.85 -4.89 18.43
C LYS A 107 21.93 -5.16 17.23
N ILE A 108 22.05 -6.32 16.59
CA ILE A 108 21.18 -6.71 15.47
C ILE A 108 19.72 -6.75 15.92
N GLN A 109 19.43 -7.34 17.08
CA GLN A 109 18.06 -7.39 17.63
C GLN A 109 17.50 -5.98 17.88
N ALA A 110 18.28 -5.09 18.52
CA ALA A 110 17.88 -3.71 18.74
C ALA A 110 17.55 -3.01 17.42
N TYR A 111 18.43 -3.15 16.42
CA TYR A 111 18.21 -2.60 15.08
C TYR A 111 16.95 -3.15 14.41
N LEU A 112 16.76 -4.48 14.36
CA LEU A 112 15.58 -5.10 13.75
C LEU A 112 14.28 -4.67 14.44
N SER A 113 14.32 -4.44 15.76
CA SER A 113 13.19 -3.93 16.53
C SER A 113 12.80 -2.50 16.10
N THR A 114 13.77 -1.66 15.74
CA THR A 114 13.53 -0.29 15.22
C THR A 114 12.90 -0.25 13.83
N LEU A 115 13.05 -1.32 13.04
CA LEU A 115 12.55 -1.36 11.66
C LEU A 115 11.03 -1.24 11.57
N ARG A 116 10.29 -1.51 12.65
CA ARG A 116 8.81 -1.46 12.69
C ARG A 116 8.21 -0.15 12.16
N CYS A 117 8.96 0.96 12.22
CA CYS A 117 8.58 2.27 11.67
C CYS A 117 8.25 2.26 10.17
N TRP A 118 8.66 1.25 9.39
CA TRP A 118 8.33 1.13 7.96
C TRP A 118 6.82 1.13 7.70
N THR A 119 6.02 0.66 8.67
CA THR A 119 4.55 0.65 8.59
C THR A 119 3.95 2.06 8.56
N ILE A 120 4.54 3.02 9.29
CA ILE A 120 4.14 4.43 9.26
C ILE A 120 4.39 5.00 7.86
N VAL A 121 5.56 4.70 7.29
CA VAL A 121 5.92 5.12 5.92
C VAL A 121 4.90 4.58 4.91
N LEU A 122 4.53 3.30 5.02
CA LEU A 122 3.51 2.69 4.16
C LEU A 122 2.17 3.42 4.24
N ILE A 123 1.68 3.70 5.45
CA ILE A 123 0.38 4.34 5.66
C ILE A 123 0.40 5.77 5.10
N LEU A 124 1.46 6.53 5.36
CA LEU A 124 1.61 7.89 4.85
C LEU A 124 1.78 7.93 3.34
N CYS A 125 2.50 6.97 2.73
CA CYS A 125 2.59 6.86 1.29
C CYS A 125 1.22 6.58 0.64
N ASN A 126 0.41 5.69 1.24
CA ASN A 126 -0.97 5.47 0.77
C ASN A 126 -1.81 6.75 0.89
N ALA A 127 -1.82 7.40 2.05
CA ALA A 127 -2.58 8.61 2.28
C ALA A 127 -2.17 9.76 1.34
N ALA A 128 -0.87 9.97 1.14
CA ALA A 128 -0.34 10.95 0.21
C ALA A 128 -0.77 10.64 -1.24
N TRP A 129 -0.77 9.36 -1.62
CA TRP A 129 -1.21 8.95 -2.94
C TRP A 129 -2.71 9.14 -3.13
N ASP A 130 -3.53 8.85 -2.12
CA ASP A 130 -4.98 9.05 -2.17
C ASP A 130 -5.33 10.53 -2.37
N ILE A 131 -4.55 11.46 -1.79
CA ILE A 131 -4.69 12.91 -2.04
C ILE A 131 -4.39 13.24 -3.50
N VAL A 132 -3.35 12.65 -4.10
CA VAL A 132 -3.00 12.84 -5.52
C VAL A 132 -4.10 12.30 -6.44
N VAL A 133 -4.66 11.13 -6.11
CA VAL A 133 -5.77 10.52 -6.85
C VAL A 133 -7.01 11.39 -6.77
N PHE A 134 -7.32 11.92 -5.59
CA PHE A 134 -8.44 12.84 -5.37
C PHE A 134 -8.30 14.12 -6.20
N ALA A 135 -7.09 14.68 -6.30
CA ALA A 135 -6.83 15.86 -7.10
C ALA A 135 -6.94 15.60 -8.62
N SER A 136 -6.41 14.46 -9.09
CA SER A 136 -6.39 14.16 -10.53
C SER A 136 -6.32 12.65 -10.84
N GLU A 137 -7.48 12.01 -10.88
CA GLU A 137 -7.60 10.58 -11.15
C GLU A 137 -6.94 10.13 -12.47
N ARG A 138 -7.09 10.93 -13.53
CA ARG A 138 -6.51 10.64 -14.86
C ARG A 138 -4.99 10.60 -14.85
N VAL A 139 -4.37 11.56 -14.16
CA VAL A 139 -2.91 11.67 -14.05
C VAL A 139 -2.40 10.57 -13.14
N ALA A 140 -3.09 10.33 -12.03
CA ALA A 140 -2.77 9.25 -11.11
C ALA A 140 -2.81 7.88 -11.82
N TYR A 141 -3.85 7.59 -12.60
CA TYR A 141 -3.92 6.36 -13.40
C TYR A 141 -2.77 6.25 -14.42
N ALA A 142 -2.47 7.32 -15.15
CA ALA A 142 -1.35 7.31 -16.08
C ALA A 142 -0.03 6.99 -15.35
N PHE A 143 0.16 7.56 -14.16
CA PHE A 143 1.32 7.28 -13.31
C PHE A 143 1.35 5.84 -12.79
N THR A 144 0.25 5.31 -12.22
CA THR A 144 0.18 3.94 -11.69
C THR A 144 0.22 2.86 -12.77
N ARG A 145 -0.16 3.19 -14.00
CA ARG A 145 -0.03 2.28 -15.15
C ARG A 145 1.44 2.03 -15.48
N HIS A 146 2.27 3.06 -15.41
CA HIS A 146 3.69 2.94 -15.73
C HIS A 146 4.55 2.66 -14.50
N THR A 147 4.10 2.98 -13.29
CA THR A 147 4.89 2.75 -12.07
C THR A 147 4.10 2.07 -10.98
N PHE A 148 4.83 1.34 -10.16
CA PHE A 148 4.31 0.76 -8.94
C PHE A 148 5.46 0.66 -7.94
N ILE A 149 5.10 0.64 -6.67
CA ILE A 149 6.02 0.51 -5.56
C ILE A 149 5.62 -0.75 -4.82
N ARG A 150 6.57 -1.68 -4.64
CA ARG A 150 6.30 -2.93 -3.93
C ARG A 150 6.52 -2.74 -2.43
N LEU A 151 5.81 -3.53 -1.62
CA LEU A 151 5.98 -3.51 -0.16
C LEU A 151 7.44 -3.73 0.29
N PRO A 152 8.20 -4.70 -0.27
CA PRO A 152 9.59 -4.89 0.13
C PRO A 152 10.49 -3.70 -0.19
N GLU A 153 10.14 -2.87 -1.18
CA GLU A 153 10.90 -1.67 -1.51
C GLU A 153 10.72 -0.61 -0.43
N ILE A 154 9.51 -0.46 0.12
CA ILE A 154 9.27 0.43 1.26
C ILE A 154 10.03 -0.05 2.49
N VAL A 155 9.97 -1.34 2.78
CA VAL A 155 10.71 -1.93 3.90
C VAL A 155 12.21 -1.71 3.72
N PHE A 156 12.74 -1.95 2.52
CA PHE A 156 14.15 -1.73 2.20
C PHE A 156 14.57 -0.27 2.36
N VAL A 157 13.82 0.67 1.77
CA VAL A 157 14.12 2.11 1.86
C VAL A 157 14.05 2.58 3.31
N SER A 158 13.00 2.19 4.04
CA SER A 158 12.85 2.55 5.46
C SER A 158 14.00 1.99 6.29
N SER A 159 14.38 0.73 6.06
CA SER A 159 15.52 0.09 6.74
C SER A 159 16.83 0.81 6.42
N LEU A 160 17.06 1.17 5.16
CA LEU A 160 18.22 1.94 4.76
C LEU A 160 18.26 3.31 5.47
N MET A 161 17.14 4.02 5.54
CA MET A 161 17.07 5.31 6.24
C MET A 161 17.36 5.17 7.73
N VAL A 162 16.81 4.14 8.39
CA VAL A 162 17.14 3.81 9.79
C VAL A 162 18.63 3.52 9.94
N TYR A 163 19.23 2.74 9.04
CA TYR A 163 20.66 2.43 9.07
C TYR A 163 21.55 3.66 8.91
N LEU A 164 21.18 4.59 8.02
CA LEU A 164 21.88 5.87 7.82
C LEU A 164 21.75 6.78 9.05
N LYS A 165 20.59 6.75 9.72
CA LYS A 165 20.29 7.55 10.92
C LYS A 165 20.63 6.85 12.24
N ARG A 166 21.26 5.67 12.21
CA ARG A 166 21.53 4.85 13.40
C ARG A 166 22.30 5.58 14.51
N ALA A 167 23.26 6.43 14.14
CA ALA A 167 24.09 7.13 15.11
C ALA A 167 23.26 8.12 15.94
N GLU A 168 22.43 8.90 15.27
CA GLU A 168 21.48 9.84 15.89
C GLU A 168 20.42 9.09 16.70
N LEU A 169 19.88 8.00 16.15
CA LEU A 169 18.84 7.19 16.78
C LEU A 169 19.30 6.56 18.11
N PHE A 170 20.52 6.04 18.16
CA PHE A 170 21.04 5.40 19.37
C PHE A 170 21.75 6.37 20.33
N ALA A 171 22.04 7.59 19.89
CA ALA A 171 22.49 8.69 20.76
C ALA A 171 21.37 9.32 21.62
N ILE A 172 20.10 8.96 21.38
CA ILE A 172 18.96 9.41 22.19
C ILE A 172 19.17 9.05 23.66
N GLY A 173 19.70 7.85 23.94
CA GLY A 173 19.91 7.37 25.31
C GLY A 173 20.84 8.28 26.11
N SER A 174 22.03 8.59 25.57
CA SER A 174 22.98 9.50 26.22
C SER A 174 22.41 10.91 26.36
N SER A 175 21.86 11.45 25.27
CA SER A 175 21.28 12.81 25.26
C SER A 175 20.15 12.97 26.29
N LYS A 176 19.33 11.92 26.46
CA LYS A 176 18.27 11.90 27.48
C LYS A 176 18.87 11.94 28.89
N TYR A 177 19.87 11.10 29.18
CA TYR A 177 20.51 11.07 30.49
C TYR A 177 21.19 12.40 30.84
N ASP A 178 21.79 13.05 29.85
CA ASP A 178 22.43 14.36 30.00
C ASP A 178 21.40 15.45 30.32
N ILE A 179 20.25 15.47 29.62
CA ILE A 179 19.17 16.43 29.89
C ILE A 179 18.54 16.20 31.26
N GLU A 180 18.28 14.94 31.62
CA GLU A 180 17.63 14.58 32.88
C GLU A 180 18.58 14.61 34.08
N HIS A 181 19.88 14.83 33.87
CA HIS A 181 20.92 14.78 34.90
C HIS A 181 20.87 13.48 35.72
N GLN A 182 20.47 12.38 35.09
CA GLN A 182 20.36 11.06 35.73
C GLN A 182 21.70 10.33 35.78
N ARG A 183 22.69 10.80 35.01
CA ARG A 183 23.98 10.16 34.90
C ARG A 183 25.10 11.17 34.96
N ILE A 184 26.09 10.87 35.78
CA ILE A 184 27.35 11.60 35.88
C ILE A 184 28.41 10.74 35.21
N VAL A 185 29.19 11.36 34.33
CA VAL A 185 30.30 10.71 33.62
C VAL A 185 31.59 11.23 34.20
N ASP A 186 32.45 10.33 34.69
CA ASP A 186 33.79 10.66 35.17
C ASP A 186 34.82 9.88 34.33
N ALA A 187 35.46 10.60 33.41
CA ALA A 187 36.55 10.09 32.58
C ALA A 187 37.94 10.44 33.14
N THR A 188 38.00 11.12 34.28
CA THR A 188 39.24 11.69 34.83
C THR A 188 39.81 10.90 35.99
N SER A 189 38.96 10.32 36.84
CA SER A 189 39.41 9.61 38.04
C SER A 189 39.99 8.22 37.73
N PHE A 190 39.64 7.63 36.58
CA PHE A 190 40.09 6.30 36.18
C PHE A 190 40.82 6.35 34.83
N ARG A 191 42.11 6.05 34.82
CA ARG A 191 42.91 6.02 33.60
C ARG A 191 42.45 4.84 32.72
N GLU A 192 42.15 5.10 31.46
CA GLU A 192 41.62 4.13 30.46
C GLU A 192 40.18 3.66 30.66
N TYR A 193 39.50 4.11 31.72
CA TYR A 193 38.11 3.73 32.01
C TYR A 193 37.24 4.98 32.16
N ILE A 194 35.97 4.85 31.77
CA ILE A 194 34.95 5.88 32.00
C ILE A 194 34.04 5.37 33.11
N ALA A 195 34.05 6.03 34.26
CA ALA A 195 33.14 5.74 35.35
C ALA A 195 31.79 6.42 35.12
N TYR A 196 30.72 5.69 35.43
CA TYR A 196 29.36 6.17 35.30
C TYR A 196 28.67 6.08 36.66
N GLY A 197 28.22 7.22 37.17
CA GLY A 197 27.41 7.30 38.38
C GLY A 197 25.96 7.59 38.03
N ASN A 198 25.03 6.87 38.64
CA ASN A 198 23.62 7.24 38.59
C ASN A 198 23.36 8.35 39.61
N ALA A 199 22.75 9.44 39.18
CA ALA A 199 22.27 10.51 40.05
C ALA A 199 20.75 10.43 40.14
N PHE A 200 20.19 10.69 41.32
CA PHE A 200 18.76 10.78 41.53
C PHE A 200 18.31 12.24 41.42
N PRO A 201 17.70 12.66 40.31
CA PRO A 201 17.16 14.01 40.18
C PRO A 201 15.81 14.11 40.90
N GLY A 202 15.78 14.70 42.10
CA GLY A 202 14.54 14.90 42.87
C GLY A 202 13.45 15.70 42.12
N LEU A 203 13.84 16.51 41.11
CA LEU A 203 12.91 17.24 40.25
C LEU A 203 12.05 16.34 39.36
N LEU A 204 12.54 15.14 38.98
CA LEU A 204 11.77 14.18 38.17
C LEU A 204 10.70 13.46 38.98
N GLU A 205 10.92 13.26 40.29
CA GLU A 205 9.93 12.66 41.19
C GLU A 205 8.75 13.61 41.45
N SER A 206 9.03 14.91 41.56
CA SER A 206 8.00 15.94 41.76
C SER A 206 7.12 16.23 40.53
N ARG A 207 7.51 15.77 39.34
CA ARG A 207 6.84 16.09 38.07
C ARG A 207 6.04 14.91 37.54
N GLU A 208 4.73 15.08 37.48
CA GLU A 208 3.81 14.11 36.88
C GLU A 208 3.88 14.03 35.34
N ASN A 209 4.50 15.03 34.70
CA ASN A 209 4.50 15.19 33.24
C ASN A 209 5.91 15.08 32.63
N THR A 210 6.04 14.35 31.52
CA THR A 210 7.28 14.28 30.74
C THR A 210 7.54 15.61 30.03
N HIS A 211 8.78 16.12 30.09
CA HIS A 211 9.14 17.40 29.48
C HIS A 211 9.04 17.33 27.95
N ALA A 212 8.50 18.37 27.31
CA ALA A 212 8.32 18.42 25.86
C ALA A 212 9.65 18.27 25.08
N VAL A 213 10.76 18.71 25.67
CA VAL A 213 12.10 18.54 25.09
C VAL A 213 12.48 17.05 24.96
N ILE A 214 12.12 16.22 25.95
CA ILE A 214 12.40 14.77 25.92
C ILE A 214 11.50 14.09 24.87
N LEU A 215 10.22 14.47 24.80
CA LEU A 215 9.32 13.95 23.77
C LEU A 215 9.83 14.30 22.36
N ARG A 216 10.28 15.54 22.16
CA ARG A 216 10.90 15.96 20.90
C ARG A 216 12.15 15.15 20.61
N LEU A 217 13.06 14.99 21.57
CA LEU A 217 14.26 14.17 21.41
C LEU A 217 13.95 12.73 20.95
N ILE A 218 12.87 12.13 21.47
CA ILE A 218 12.46 10.76 21.10
C ILE A 218 11.82 10.70 19.71
N TYR A 219 10.96 11.65 19.36
CA TYR A 219 10.17 11.61 18.11
C TYR A 219 10.81 12.30 16.91
N ASP A 220 11.74 13.24 17.10
CA ASP A 220 12.47 13.91 16.01
C ASP A 220 13.17 12.92 15.05
N PRO A 221 13.90 11.89 15.53
CA PRO A 221 14.50 10.90 14.63
C PRO A 221 13.44 10.07 13.88
N LEU A 222 12.30 9.78 14.50
CA LEU A 222 11.19 9.08 13.82
C LEU A 222 10.66 9.91 12.65
N VAL A 223 10.35 11.18 12.91
CA VAL A 223 9.84 12.11 11.89
C VAL A 223 10.86 12.28 10.77
N SER A 224 12.13 12.43 11.12
CA SER A 224 13.23 12.52 10.16
C SER A 224 13.31 11.27 9.27
N ILE A 225 13.36 10.08 9.87
CA ILE A 225 13.40 8.79 9.13
C ILE A 225 12.20 8.65 8.20
N VAL A 226 11.00 8.96 8.69
CA VAL A 226 9.76 8.84 7.91
C VAL A 226 9.75 9.84 6.75
N ALA A 227 10.08 11.10 6.99
CA ALA A 227 10.11 12.14 5.97
C ALA A 227 11.12 11.81 4.85
N TRP A 228 12.35 11.44 5.21
CA TRP A 228 13.37 11.04 4.24
C TRP A 228 12.99 9.76 3.48
N SER A 229 12.32 8.81 4.14
CA SER A 229 11.82 7.60 3.48
C SER A 229 10.75 7.92 2.44
N ILE A 230 9.80 8.80 2.75
CA ILE A 230 8.76 9.24 1.81
C ILE A 230 9.39 9.94 0.61
N VAL A 231 10.34 10.85 0.84
CA VAL A 231 11.06 11.55 -0.24
C VAL A 231 11.82 10.57 -1.12
N ALA A 232 12.52 9.61 -0.53
CA ALA A 232 13.26 8.59 -1.28
C ALA A 232 12.33 7.69 -2.11
N ILE A 233 11.21 7.24 -1.54
CA ILE A 233 10.19 6.44 -2.24
C ILE A 233 9.59 7.23 -3.41
N ALA A 234 9.24 8.50 -3.18
CA ALA A 234 8.73 9.39 -4.22
C ALA A 234 9.78 9.58 -5.35
N GLY A 235 11.04 9.80 -4.99
CA GLY A 235 12.15 9.91 -5.96
C GLY A 235 12.30 8.64 -6.81
N ILE A 236 12.25 7.45 -6.19
CA ILE A 236 12.29 6.17 -6.90
C ILE A 236 11.09 6.03 -7.85
N ALA A 237 9.89 6.39 -7.41
CA ALA A 237 8.68 6.32 -8.23
C ALA A 237 8.77 7.25 -9.45
N VAL A 238 9.16 8.50 -9.24
CA VAL A 238 9.34 9.49 -10.33
C VAL A 238 10.42 9.05 -11.30
N LEU A 239 11.57 8.59 -10.81
CA LEU A 239 12.66 8.12 -11.66
C LEU A 239 12.22 6.93 -12.53
N ARG A 240 11.49 5.97 -11.96
CA ARG A 240 10.93 4.83 -12.72
C ARG A 240 9.92 5.28 -13.76
N TYR A 241 9.09 6.26 -13.43
CA TYR A 241 8.09 6.81 -14.35
C TYR A 241 8.80 7.43 -15.56
N LEU A 242 9.76 8.32 -15.31
CA LEU A 242 10.57 8.96 -16.34
C LEU A 242 11.33 7.94 -17.19
N TYR A 243 11.98 6.96 -16.56
CA TYR A 243 12.71 5.92 -17.27
C TYR A 243 11.82 5.12 -18.23
N LYS A 244 10.62 4.70 -17.78
CA LYS A 244 9.71 3.95 -18.64
C LYS A 244 9.17 4.80 -19.78
N ILE A 245 8.85 6.06 -19.52
CA ILE A 245 8.38 6.97 -20.57
C ILE A 245 9.47 7.17 -21.63
N VAL A 246 10.70 7.48 -21.22
CA VAL A 246 11.83 7.64 -22.14
C VAL A 246 12.05 6.37 -22.96
N LYS A 247 11.99 5.19 -22.31
CA LYS A 247 12.13 3.91 -23.02
C LYS A 247 11.04 3.69 -24.06
N ILE A 248 9.79 4.04 -23.76
CA ILE A 248 8.67 3.95 -24.71
C ILE A 248 8.90 4.92 -25.88
N SER A 249 9.27 6.16 -25.61
CA SER A 249 9.55 7.16 -26.66
C SER A 249 10.69 6.74 -27.59
N VAL A 250 11.74 6.13 -27.06
CA VAL A 250 12.87 5.63 -27.86
C VAL A 250 12.46 4.40 -28.70
N ALA A 251 11.64 3.50 -28.16
CA ALA A 251 11.13 2.35 -28.91
C ALA A 251 10.17 2.75 -30.03
N GLU A 252 9.41 3.83 -29.85
CA GLU A 252 8.48 4.40 -30.83
C GLU A 252 9.16 5.32 -31.86
N THR A 253 10.50 5.32 -31.97
CA THR A 253 11.20 6.11 -33.00
C THR A 253 11.66 5.23 -34.18
N PRO A 254 10.77 4.81 -35.10
CA PRO A 254 11.20 4.35 -36.41
C PRO A 254 11.63 5.57 -37.24
N GLN A 255 12.95 5.75 -37.42
CA GLN A 255 13.65 6.35 -38.57
C GLN A 255 13.05 7.57 -39.33
N SER A 256 12.15 8.37 -38.75
CA SER A 256 11.70 9.63 -39.35
C SER A 256 12.50 10.79 -38.75
N THR A 257 13.59 11.12 -39.43
CA THR A 257 14.47 12.25 -39.20
C THR A 257 13.69 13.57 -39.07
N GLY A 258 13.68 14.16 -37.88
CA GLY A 258 13.59 15.62 -37.74
C GLY A 258 12.53 16.26 -36.86
N LYS A 259 12.14 15.73 -35.67
CA LYS A 259 11.31 16.50 -34.69
C LYS A 259 11.61 16.19 -33.21
N THR A 260 12.81 16.53 -32.73
CA THR A 260 13.20 16.43 -31.29
C THR A 260 12.42 17.39 -30.37
N THR A 261 11.85 18.47 -30.88
CA THR A 261 11.10 19.46 -30.08
C THR A 261 9.63 19.07 -29.80
N ALA A 262 9.06 18.12 -30.56
CA ALA A 262 7.68 17.66 -30.35
C ALA A 262 7.58 16.68 -29.17
N VAL A 263 8.61 15.87 -28.95
CA VAL A 263 8.64 14.83 -27.91
C VAL A 263 8.69 15.47 -26.50
N VAL A 264 9.53 16.49 -26.30
CA VAL A 264 9.58 17.23 -25.03
C VAL A 264 8.26 17.93 -24.71
N ARG A 265 7.52 18.38 -25.73
CA ARG A 265 6.23 19.06 -25.56
C ARG A 265 5.08 18.09 -25.28
N ALA A 266 5.11 16.87 -25.85
CA ALA A 266 4.16 15.81 -25.53
C ALA A 266 4.39 15.24 -24.11
N LEU A 267 5.66 15.17 -23.67
CA LEU A 267 6.05 14.70 -22.33
C LEU A 267 5.59 15.62 -21.19
N LEU A 268 5.53 16.94 -21.41
CA LEU A 268 5.14 17.92 -20.40
C LEU A 268 3.63 18.13 -20.28
N GLY A 269 2.79 17.42 -21.05
CA GLY A 269 1.33 17.58 -20.99
C GLY A 269 0.83 18.99 -21.36
N LEU A 270 1.70 19.87 -21.87
CA LEU A 270 1.37 21.20 -22.35
C LEU A 270 0.67 21.06 -23.71
N GLY A 271 -0.62 20.76 -23.64
CA GLY A 271 -1.47 20.49 -24.78
C GLY A 271 -1.42 21.59 -25.83
N SER A 272 -0.96 21.26 -27.03
CA SER A 272 -1.32 22.03 -28.21
C SER A 272 -2.81 21.83 -28.49
N LYS A 273 -3.57 22.92 -28.41
CA LYS A 273 -4.93 23.02 -28.96
C LYS A 273 -4.89 22.73 -30.45
N GLN A 274 -4.92 21.46 -30.85
CA GLN A 274 -5.17 21.07 -32.22
C GLN A 274 -6.68 20.95 -32.39
N ARG A 275 -7.30 22.06 -32.81
CA ARG A 275 -8.63 22.05 -33.42
C ARG A 275 -8.55 21.15 -34.65
N SER A 276 -9.21 20.00 -34.59
CA SER A 276 -9.69 19.31 -35.78
C SER A 276 -11.18 19.06 -35.60
N ARG A 277 -11.97 19.80 -36.39
CA ARG A 277 -13.37 19.51 -36.75
C ARG A 277 -13.42 18.22 -37.59
N VAL A 278 -14.66 17.78 -37.90
CA VAL A 278 -15.10 16.81 -38.97
C VAL A 278 -15.41 15.42 -38.40
N TYR A 279 -16.59 14.78 -38.51
CA TYR A 279 -17.97 15.13 -38.94
C TYR A 279 -18.94 14.36 -38.02
N VAL A 280 -20.11 14.94 -37.73
CA VAL A 280 -21.29 14.20 -37.27
C VAL A 280 -22.04 13.79 -38.53
N SER A 281 -22.10 12.49 -38.81
CA SER A 281 -23.12 11.93 -39.69
C SER A 281 -24.19 11.30 -38.80
N HIS A 282 -25.28 12.02 -38.64
CA HIS A 282 -26.55 11.47 -38.20
C HIS A 282 -27.17 10.85 -39.45
N ASP A 283 -27.41 9.54 -39.46
CA ASP A 283 -28.70 8.96 -39.88
C ASP A 283 -28.74 7.42 -39.74
N ALA A 284 -29.79 7.00 -39.04
CA ALA A 284 -30.63 5.82 -39.22
C ALA A 284 -30.06 4.40 -39.46
N GLN A 285 -30.35 3.55 -38.47
CA GLN A 285 -30.86 2.17 -38.56
C GLN A 285 -29.88 0.98 -38.77
N PRO A 286 -30.31 -0.25 -38.38
CA PRO A 286 -29.49 -1.15 -37.58
C PRO A 286 -28.98 -2.37 -38.35
N GLY A 287 -27.88 -2.94 -37.85
CA GLY A 287 -27.49 -4.31 -38.12
C GLY A 287 -26.23 -4.44 -38.96
N SER A 288 -25.11 -4.67 -38.29
CA SER A 288 -24.20 -5.79 -38.55
C SER A 288 -23.00 -5.68 -37.63
N ASP A 289 -22.68 -6.79 -36.98
CA ASP A 289 -21.46 -7.02 -36.23
C ASP A 289 -20.22 -6.70 -37.05
N GLU A 290 -19.51 -5.63 -36.70
CA GLU A 290 -18.06 -5.55 -36.89
C GLU A 290 -17.44 -4.92 -35.64
N LEU A 291 -16.92 -5.78 -34.76
CA LEU A 291 -15.99 -5.37 -33.71
C LEU A 291 -14.81 -4.65 -34.36
N PRO A 292 -14.47 -3.41 -33.95
CA PRO A 292 -13.21 -2.81 -34.36
C PRO A 292 -12.08 -3.57 -33.67
N LEU A 293 -11.35 -4.37 -34.44
CA LEU A 293 -10.03 -4.88 -34.08
C LEU A 293 -9.13 -3.67 -33.80
N ASP A 294 -8.87 -3.42 -32.51
CA ASP A 294 -8.00 -2.37 -31.95
C ASP A 294 -6.54 -2.62 -32.39
N GLY A 295 -6.23 -2.22 -33.62
CA GLY A 295 -4.90 -2.16 -34.20
C GLY A 295 -4.61 -0.72 -34.63
N GLY A 296 -4.18 0.12 -33.68
CA GLY A 296 -3.88 1.53 -33.94
C GLY A 296 -3.33 2.26 -32.71
N ASP A 297 -2.00 2.23 -32.59
CA ASP A 297 -1.18 2.94 -31.62
C ASP A 297 -1.34 4.48 -31.66
N GLY A 298 -1.22 5.14 -30.51
CA GLY A 298 -0.89 6.58 -30.43
C GLY A 298 -1.90 7.51 -29.75
N GLU A 299 -3.08 7.04 -29.34
CA GLU A 299 -3.99 7.88 -28.56
C GLU A 299 -3.48 8.02 -27.12
N SER A 300 -3.08 9.24 -26.72
CA SER A 300 -2.47 9.52 -25.41
C SER A 300 -3.26 8.84 -24.29
N VAL A 301 -2.58 8.06 -23.44
CA VAL A 301 -3.16 7.31 -22.30
C VAL A 301 -4.10 8.18 -21.44
N LEU A 302 -3.84 9.49 -21.38
CA LEU A 302 -4.64 10.51 -20.70
C LEU A 302 -6.03 10.75 -21.30
N ARG A 303 -6.22 10.57 -22.61
CA ARG A 303 -7.51 10.76 -23.31
C ARG A 303 -8.40 9.53 -23.25
N ARG A 304 -7.81 8.33 -23.15
CA ARG A 304 -8.54 7.04 -23.13
C ARG A 304 -8.86 6.54 -21.73
N TYR A 305 -8.52 7.30 -20.67
CA TYR A 305 -8.90 6.90 -19.32
C TYR A 305 -10.42 7.03 -19.14
N LYS A 306 -11.05 5.86 -19.05
CA LYS A 306 -12.44 5.69 -18.63
C LYS A 306 -12.43 4.72 -17.46
N ARG A 307 -13.15 5.06 -16.39
CA ARG A 307 -13.41 4.15 -15.28
C ARG A 307 -14.04 2.86 -15.82
N LEU A 308 -13.67 1.74 -15.23
CA LEU A 308 -14.32 0.46 -15.55
C LEU A 308 -15.73 0.46 -14.98
N ALA A 309 -16.65 -0.30 -15.56
CA ALA A 309 -18.03 -0.38 -15.07
C ALA A 309 -18.11 -0.72 -13.57
N VAL A 310 -17.18 -1.54 -13.07
CA VAL A 310 -17.08 -1.88 -11.64
C VAL A 310 -16.57 -0.70 -10.80
N GLU A 311 -15.64 0.10 -11.32
CA GLU A 311 -15.15 1.32 -10.64
C GLU A 311 -16.24 2.39 -10.58
N ASP A 312 -17.03 2.53 -11.65
CA ASP A 312 -18.20 3.42 -11.69
C ASP A 312 -19.30 2.97 -10.72
N LEU A 313 -19.55 1.66 -10.64
CA LEU A 313 -20.54 1.08 -9.73
C LEU A 313 -20.19 1.32 -8.26
N LEU A 314 -18.89 1.24 -7.93
CA LEU A 314 -18.38 1.42 -6.57
C LEU A 314 -18.04 2.87 -6.23
N ASP A 315 -18.10 3.77 -7.22
CA ASP A 315 -17.56 5.13 -7.18
C ASP A 315 -16.14 5.20 -6.58
N GLN A 316 -15.30 4.22 -6.96
CA GLN A 316 -13.93 4.12 -6.45
C GLN A 316 -12.95 3.88 -7.61
N PRO A 317 -11.95 4.76 -7.77
CA PRO A 317 -10.96 4.61 -8.84
C PRO A 317 -9.85 3.64 -8.43
N ILE A 318 -10.20 2.36 -8.33
CA ILE A 318 -9.34 1.26 -7.85
C ILE A 318 -7.98 1.27 -8.56
N ARG A 319 -7.96 1.38 -9.90
CA ARG A 319 -6.70 1.39 -10.67
C ARG A 319 -5.84 2.62 -10.42
N ALA A 320 -6.46 3.79 -10.21
CA ALA A 320 -5.71 5.01 -9.91
C ALA A 320 -5.11 4.97 -8.50
N ARG A 321 -5.78 4.34 -7.53
CA ARG A 321 -5.30 4.16 -6.14
C ARG A 321 -4.24 3.06 -5.99
N SER A 322 -4.06 2.20 -6.99
CA SER A 322 -3.20 1.02 -6.96
C SER A 322 -1.70 1.29 -7.25
N LEU A 323 -1.12 2.38 -6.69
CA LEU A 323 0.32 2.65 -6.80
C LEU A 323 1.13 1.62 -6.00
N LEU A 324 0.67 1.39 -4.77
CA LEU A 324 1.23 0.40 -3.86
C LEU A 324 0.56 -0.93 -4.14
N ARG A 325 1.30 -1.84 -4.79
CA ARG A 325 0.82 -3.17 -5.18
C ARG A 325 1.95 -4.17 -5.29
N ASN A 326 1.65 -5.44 -5.04
CA ASN A 326 2.62 -6.53 -5.14
C ASN A 326 2.88 -6.99 -6.59
N MET A 327 1.89 -6.83 -7.48
CA MET A 327 1.96 -7.27 -8.87
C MET A 327 2.17 -6.11 -9.85
N ALA A 328 2.87 -6.38 -10.95
CA ALA A 328 3.14 -5.36 -11.97
C ALA A 328 1.89 -5.01 -12.80
N SER A 329 1.04 -5.99 -13.10
CA SER A 329 -0.19 -5.84 -13.88
C SER A 329 -1.39 -5.51 -12.99
N MET A 330 -2.17 -4.50 -13.40
CA MET A 330 -3.44 -4.17 -12.74
C MET A 330 -4.65 -4.79 -13.43
N GLU A 331 -4.54 -4.92 -14.75
CA GLU A 331 -5.62 -5.31 -15.64
C GLU A 331 -5.35 -6.71 -16.19
N THR A 332 -6.43 -7.44 -16.43
CA THR A 332 -6.47 -8.71 -17.16
C THR A 332 -7.43 -8.55 -18.32
N LEU A 333 -7.05 -9.07 -19.48
CA LEU A 333 -7.95 -9.17 -20.63
C LEU A 333 -8.61 -10.54 -20.57
N TYR A 334 -9.93 -10.57 -20.44
CA TYR A 334 -10.72 -11.79 -20.49
C TYR A 334 -11.78 -11.61 -21.57
N GLU A 335 -11.81 -12.50 -22.56
CA GLU A 335 -12.79 -12.48 -23.67
C GLU A 335 -12.89 -11.13 -24.42
N GLY A 336 -11.77 -10.38 -24.49
CA GLY A 336 -11.71 -9.07 -25.14
C GLY A 336 -12.11 -7.90 -24.23
N GLU A 337 -12.66 -8.16 -23.05
CA GLU A 337 -12.98 -7.14 -22.04
C GLU A 337 -11.83 -6.97 -21.04
N ARG A 338 -11.60 -5.71 -20.61
CA ARG A 338 -10.60 -5.38 -19.58
C ARG A 338 -11.25 -5.50 -18.20
N SER A 339 -10.67 -6.33 -17.34
CA SER A 339 -11.09 -6.50 -15.95
C SER A 339 -9.96 -6.16 -14.97
N VAL A 340 -10.33 -5.78 -13.74
CA VAL A 340 -9.37 -5.56 -12.65
C VAL A 340 -9.02 -6.91 -12.02
N ARG A 341 -7.75 -7.11 -11.67
CA ARG A 341 -7.31 -8.31 -10.96
C ARG A 341 -7.95 -8.45 -9.58
N MET A 342 -8.24 -9.70 -9.19
CA MET A 342 -8.83 -10.03 -7.88
C MET A 342 -8.00 -9.52 -6.70
N SER A 343 -6.66 -9.55 -6.78
CA SER A 343 -5.79 -9.04 -5.73
C SER A 343 -6.04 -7.57 -5.42
N LEU A 344 -6.31 -6.75 -6.45
CA LEU A 344 -6.60 -5.33 -6.27
C LEU A 344 -7.97 -5.09 -5.64
N PHE A 345 -8.98 -5.91 -5.97
CA PHE A 345 -10.27 -5.85 -5.27
C PHE A 345 -10.09 -6.13 -3.77
N LEU A 346 -9.35 -7.19 -3.43
CA LEU A 346 -9.11 -7.56 -2.03
C LEU A 346 -8.33 -6.50 -1.24
N GLU A 347 -7.34 -5.84 -1.88
CA GLU A 347 -6.60 -4.74 -1.27
C GLU A 347 -7.50 -3.53 -0.99
N HIS A 348 -8.55 -3.33 -1.79
CA HIS A 348 -9.55 -2.27 -1.57
C HIS A 348 -10.72 -2.76 -0.71
N GLY A 349 -10.64 -3.95 -0.12
CA GLY A 349 -11.69 -4.47 0.76
C GLY A 349 -12.94 -4.98 0.05
N ILE A 350 -12.85 -5.29 -1.24
CA ILE A 350 -13.96 -5.79 -2.06
C ILE A 350 -13.74 -7.28 -2.33
N MET A 351 -14.75 -8.08 -2.09
CA MET A 351 -14.77 -9.52 -2.36
C MET A 351 -15.90 -9.87 -3.32
N LEU A 352 -15.63 -10.80 -4.23
CA LEU A 352 -16.63 -11.37 -5.13
C LEU A 352 -17.08 -12.73 -4.57
N SER A 353 -18.34 -12.87 -4.18
CA SER A 353 -18.93 -14.14 -3.72
C SER A 353 -20.24 -14.40 -4.44
N ASP A 354 -20.36 -15.55 -5.09
CA ASP A 354 -21.63 -16.06 -5.64
C ASP A 354 -22.40 -15.08 -6.52
N GLY A 355 -21.71 -14.32 -7.36
CA GLY A 355 -22.42 -13.35 -8.19
C GLY A 355 -22.68 -11.99 -7.51
N SER A 356 -22.18 -11.76 -6.30
CA SER A 356 -22.39 -10.54 -5.51
C SER A 356 -21.08 -9.91 -5.05
N LEU A 357 -21.06 -8.57 -5.00
CA LEU A 357 -19.97 -7.81 -4.38
C LEU A 357 -20.23 -7.67 -2.88
N ARG A 358 -19.23 -8.01 -2.06
CA ARG A 358 -19.30 -7.90 -0.60
C ARG A 358 -18.08 -7.16 -0.06
N THR A 359 -18.28 -6.43 1.03
CA THR A 359 -17.19 -5.78 1.77
C THR A 359 -16.47 -6.83 2.63
N ARG A 360 -15.14 -6.83 2.56
CA ARG A 360 -14.24 -7.69 3.35
C ARG A 360 -14.27 -7.29 4.83
N LEU A 361 -14.16 -8.28 5.72
CA LEU A 361 -14.08 -8.02 7.15
C LEU A 361 -12.84 -7.18 7.50
N GLY A 362 -13.07 -6.09 8.24
CA GLY A 362 -12.07 -5.08 8.59
C GLY A 362 -12.16 -3.80 7.77
N PHE A 363 -12.94 -3.78 6.69
CA PHE A 363 -13.30 -2.57 5.96
C PHE A 363 -14.72 -2.14 6.32
N PHE A 364 -14.94 -0.84 6.45
CA PHE A 364 -16.25 -0.30 6.82
C PHE A 364 -16.90 0.35 5.59
N ASP A 365 -18.15 -0.06 5.33
CA ASP A 365 -19.12 0.65 4.48
C ASP A 365 -18.69 0.97 3.03
N LEU A 366 -17.86 0.12 2.42
CA LEU A 366 -17.46 0.31 1.01
C LEU A 366 -18.56 -0.08 0.01
N VAL A 367 -19.41 -1.04 0.36
CA VAL A 367 -20.50 -1.53 -0.47
C VAL A 367 -21.79 -1.45 0.34
N CYS A 368 -22.59 -0.41 0.13
CA CYS A 368 -23.90 -0.26 0.76
C CYS A 368 -24.84 -1.34 0.25
N SER A 369 -25.09 -2.37 1.07
CA SER A 369 -25.93 -3.56 0.76
C SER A 369 -25.40 -4.39 -0.42
N SER A 370 -25.60 -5.71 -0.38
CA SER A 370 -25.10 -6.63 -1.40
C SER A 370 -25.58 -6.21 -2.80
N LEU A 371 -24.72 -5.54 -3.56
CA LEU A 371 -24.98 -5.22 -4.95
C LEU A 371 -24.91 -6.55 -5.73
N SER A 372 -26.07 -7.00 -6.20
CA SER A 372 -26.18 -8.14 -7.10
C SER A 372 -25.36 -7.85 -8.35
N ALA A 373 -24.17 -8.44 -8.43
CA ALA A 373 -23.26 -8.29 -9.57
C ALA A 373 -23.71 -9.12 -10.78
N HIS A 374 -24.96 -9.61 -10.81
CA HIS A 374 -25.58 -10.29 -11.94
C HIS A 374 -25.61 -9.48 -13.25
N ARG A 375 -25.35 -8.16 -13.23
CA ARG A 375 -25.15 -7.36 -14.46
C ARG A 375 -23.69 -7.18 -14.89
N HIS A 376 -22.72 -7.57 -14.05
CA HIS A 376 -21.28 -7.34 -14.29
C HIS A 376 -20.41 -8.60 -14.13
N ILE A 377 -21.04 -9.72 -13.80
CA ILE A 377 -20.46 -11.06 -13.87
C ILE A 377 -21.05 -11.68 -15.12
N GLU A 378 -20.18 -11.97 -16.09
CA GLU A 378 -20.35 -12.83 -17.25
C GLU A 378 -21.81 -12.98 -17.77
N PRO A 379 -22.13 -12.54 -18.99
CA PRO A 379 -23.25 -13.14 -19.70
C PRO A 379 -22.87 -14.59 -20.01
N ARG A 380 -23.12 -15.50 -19.07
CA ARG A 380 -23.14 -16.93 -19.37
C ARG A 380 -24.16 -17.15 -20.47
N HIS A 381 -23.74 -17.93 -21.46
CA HIS A 381 -24.58 -18.62 -22.43
C HIS A 381 -26.02 -18.78 -21.94
N ALA A 382 -26.90 -17.88 -22.38
CA ALA A 382 -28.24 -18.26 -22.76
C ALA A 382 -28.08 -19.18 -23.98
N LEU A 383 -27.71 -20.45 -23.71
CA LEU A 383 -27.93 -21.51 -24.66
C LEU A 383 -29.42 -21.46 -24.98
N ALA A 384 -29.70 -21.22 -26.25
CA ALA A 384 -30.97 -21.50 -26.87
C ALA A 384 -31.35 -22.95 -26.56
N ALA A 385 -32.07 -23.14 -25.46
CA ALA A 385 -32.82 -24.34 -25.18
C ALA A 385 -34.27 -23.88 -25.04
N GLY A 386 -34.92 -23.75 -26.19
CA GLY A 386 -36.36 -23.91 -26.23
C GLY A 386 -36.67 -25.30 -25.68
N ASN A 387 -37.28 -25.35 -24.49
CA ASN A 387 -38.43 -26.18 -24.19
C ASN A 387 -38.71 -26.15 -22.68
N ASN A 388 -39.88 -25.60 -22.36
CA ASN A 388 -40.85 -26.10 -21.39
C ASN A 388 -40.38 -27.26 -20.50
N SER A 389 -40.21 -27.01 -19.20
CA SER A 389 -40.98 -27.69 -18.13
C SER A 389 -40.41 -27.37 -16.74
N LEU A 390 -41.31 -26.89 -15.88
CA LEU A 390 -41.49 -27.27 -14.47
C LEU A 390 -40.26 -27.81 -13.69
N ALA A 391 -39.91 -27.13 -12.59
CA ALA A 391 -40.32 -27.60 -11.25
C ALA A 391 -39.84 -26.65 -10.14
N ALA A 392 -40.70 -26.55 -9.14
CA ALA A 392 -40.64 -25.74 -7.95
C ALA A 392 -39.51 -26.09 -6.95
N LEU A 393 -39.22 -25.11 -6.09
CA LEU A 393 -38.80 -25.21 -4.67
C LEU A 393 -37.46 -25.90 -4.33
N ARG A 394 -36.48 -25.11 -3.88
CA ARG A 394 -36.11 -25.00 -2.45
C ARG A 394 -35.05 -23.92 -2.22
#